data_AF-A0A7Y3K8B0-F1
#
_entry.id   AF-A0A7Y3K8B0-F1
#
_cell.length_a   1.000
_cell.length_b   1.000
_cell.length_c   1.000
_cell.angle_alpha   90.00
_cell.angle_beta   90.00
_cell.angle_gamma   90.00
#
_symmetry.space_group_name_H-M   'P 1'
#
loop_
_entity.id
_entity.type
_entity.pdbx_description
1 polymer ?
#
loop_
_entity_poly.entity_id
_entity_poly.type
_entity_poly.pdbx_seq_one_letter_code
_entity_poly.pdbx_strand_id
1 'polypeptide(L)'
;MIGVQHLLTVGFISNLFDSPDILIVGVIALLLFGNRLPDLARSMGRTIVEFKKGLKETRNEVDKATKDEPENSDYRPPSQIPPSQMSQMPPAPNPRQIKQVSSTNINTTTDEP
;
A
#
# COMPACT_ATOMS: atom_id res chain seq x y z
N MET A 1 -25.00 -24.98 -5.87
CA MET A 1 -24.07 -25.11 -7.01
C MET A 1 -22.61 -24.77 -6.67
N ILE A 2 -22.31 -24.03 -5.60
CA ILE A 2 -20.91 -23.69 -5.21
C ILE A 2 -20.13 -24.91 -4.67
N GLY A 3 -20.79 -25.87 -3.99
CA GLY A 3 -20.12 -27.01 -3.36
C GLY A 3 -19.49 -28.04 -4.32
N VAL A 4 -19.99 -28.17 -5.55
CA VAL A 4 -19.48 -29.15 -6.52
C VAL A 4 -18.25 -28.61 -7.27
N GLN A 5 -18.17 -27.28 -7.48
CA GLN A 5 -17.06 -26.64 -8.17
C GLN A 5 -15.74 -26.75 -7.38
N HIS A 6 -15.78 -26.53 -6.05
CA HIS A 6 -14.58 -26.63 -5.23
C HIS A 6 -14.05 -28.06 -5.10
N LEU A 7 -14.94 -29.06 -5.07
CA LEU A 7 -14.54 -30.47 -5.04
C LEU A 7 -13.87 -30.91 -6.35
N LEU A 8 -14.36 -30.42 -7.49
CA LEU A 8 -13.73 -30.65 -8.81
C LEU A 8 -12.37 -29.96 -8.92
N THR A 9 -12.24 -28.73 -8.44
CA THR A 9 -10.93 -28.03 -8.44
C THR A 9 -9.94 -28.78 -7.56
N VAL A 10 -10.29 -29.11 -6.31
CA VAL A 10 -9.41 -29.86 -5.39
C VAL A 10 -9.06 -31.23 -5.96
N GLY A 11 -10.02 -31.96 -6.54
CA GLY A 11 -9.76 -33.23 -7.22
C GLY A 11 -8.88 -33.10 -8.47
N PHE A 12 -8.96 -31.99 -9.20
CA PHE A 12 -8.14 -31.74 -10.39
C PHE A 12 -6.69 -31.40 -10.03
N ILE A 13 -6.45 -30.52 -9.05
CA ILE A 13 -5.07 -30.29 -8.56
C ILE A 13 -4.50 -31.55 -7.93
N SER A 14 -5.27 -32.31 -7.16
CA SER A 14 -4.81 -33.60 -6.63
C SER A 14 -4.42 -34.57 -7.76
N ASN A 15 -5.26 -34.75 -8.78
CA ASN A 15 -4.92 -35.61 -9.94
C ASN A 15 -3.75 -35.08 -10.78
N LEU A 16 -3.54 -33.76 -10.84
CA LEU A 16 -2.44 -33.16 -11.59
C LEU A 16 -1.08 -33.47 -10.95
N PHE A 17 -1.00 -33.42 -9.61
CA PHE A 17 0.23 -33.74 -8.88
C PHE A 17 0.45 -35.25 -8.66
N ASP A 18 -0.61 -36.06 -8.68
CA ASP A 18 -0.53 -37.52 -8.54
C ASP A 18 -0.28 -38.23 -9.89
N SER A 19 -0.24 -37.48 -10.99
CA SER A 19 0.06 -38.04 -12.30
C SER A 19 1.53 -38.49 -12.37
N PRO A 20 1.80 -39.77 -12.70
CA PRO A 20 3.17 -40.27 -12.87
C PRO A 20 3.97 -39.47 -13.92
N ASP A 21 3.26 -38.80 -14.83
CA ASP A 21 3.81 -37.95 -15.88
C ASP A 21 4.69 -36.82 -15.34
N ILE A 22 4.29 -36.15 -14.24
CA ILE A 22 5.13 -35.11 -13.62
C ILE A 22 6.42 -35.71 -13.05
N LEU A 23 6.35 -36.89 -12.45
CA LEU A 23 7.52 -37.56 -11.91
C LEU A 23 8.48 -37.99 -13.03
N ILE A 24 7.95 -38.49 -14.15
CA ILE A 24 8.72 -38.84 -15.35
C ILE A 24 9.41 -37.61 -15.94
N VAL A 25 8.69 -36.50 -16.11
CA VAL A 25 9.28 -35.24 -16.60
C VAL A 25 10.33 -34.71 -15.63
N GLY A 26 10.09 -34.80 -14.31
CA GLY A 26 11.05 -34.43 -13.28
C GLY A 26 12.34 -35.27 -13.33
N VAL A 27 12.21 -36.58 -13.54
CA VAL A 27 13.36 -37.49 -13.69
C VAL A 27 14.12 -37.19 -14.99
N ILE A 28 13.42 -36.97 -16.11
CA ILE A 28 14.05 -36.58 -17.38
C ILE A 28 14.79 -35.24 -17.22
N ALA A 29 14.15 -34.23 -16.63
CA ALA A 29 14.80 -32.95 -16.35
C ALA A 29 16.02 -33.13 -15.44
N LEU A 30 15.95 -34.00 -14.43
CA LEU A 30 17.08 -34.31 -13.57
C LEU A 30 18.20 -35.05 -14.32
N LEU A 31 17.90 -35.88 -15.32
CA LEU A 31 18.91 -36.51 -16.18
C LEU A 31 19.57 -35.50 -17.12
N LEU A 32 18.80 -34.57 -17.70
CA LEU A 32 19.32 -33.54 -18.61
C LEU A 32 20.14 -32.47 -17.88
N PHE A 33 19.63 -31.98 -16.75
CA PHE A 33 20.24 -30.88 -16.00
C PHE A 33 21.13 -31.36 -14.85
N GLY A 34 20.96 -32.60 -14.37
CA GLY A 34 21.77 -33.19 -13.30
C GLY A 34 21.69 -32.39 -12.01
N ASN A 35 22.87 -32.16 -11.42
CA ASN A 35 23.04 -31.39 -10.20
C ASN A 35 22.70 -29.89 -10.35
N ARG A 36 22.50 -29.38 -11.57
CA ARG A 36 22.21 -27.96 -11.78
C ARG A 36 20.83 -27.56 -11.24
N LEU A 37 19.83 -28.44 -11.34
CA LEU A 37 18.47 -28.21 -10.81
C LEU A 37 18.46 -27.95 -9.29
N PRO A 38 19.00 -28.85 -8.44
CA PRO A 38 19.06 -28.62 -7.00
C PRO A 38 19.96 -27.44 -6.61
N ASP A 39 21.04 -27.19 -7.35
CA ASP A 39 21.91 -26.05 -7.09
C ASP A 39 21.23 -24.71 -7.42
N LEU A 40 20.45 -24.63 -8.51
CA LEU A 40 19.60 -23.49 -8.83
C LEU A 40 18.49 -23.31 -7.78
N ALA A 41 17.84 -24.38 -7.34
CA ALA A 41 16.82 -24.31 -6.30
C ALA A 41 17.40 -23.77 -4.98
N ARG A 42 18.62 -24.18 -4.61
CA ARG A 42 19.33 -23.67 -3.42
C ARG A 42 19.70 -22.20 -3.57
N SER A 43 20.25 -21.77 -4.71
CA SER A 43 20.66 -20.39 -4.93
C SER A 43 19.45 -19.44 -5.01
N MET A 44 18.40 -19.80 -5.75
CA MET A 44 17.15 -19.05 -5.80
C MET A 44 16.42 -19.05 -4.46
N GLY A 45 16.44 -20.16 -3.73
CA GLY A 45 15.85 -20.29 -2.40
C GLY A 45 16.48 -19.33 -1.39
N ARG A 46 17.82 -19.15 -1.44
CA ARG A 46 18.53 -18.16 -0.62
C ARG A 46 18.03 -16.74 -0.90
N THR A 47 17.90 -16.35 -2.17
CA THR A 47 17.35 -15.04 -2.57
C THR A 47 15.95 -14.81 -2.02
N ILE A 48 15.05 -15.81 -2.12
CA ILE A 48 13.68 -15.71 -1.61
C ILE A 48 13.67 -15.57 -0.08
N VAL A 49 14.54 -16.29 0.62
CA VAL A 49 14.64 -16.23 2.09
C VAL A 49 15.16 -14.87 2.56
N GLU A 50 16.20 -14.34 1.91
CA GLU A 50 16.75 -13.02 2.23
C GLU A 50 15.76 -11.89 1.90
N PHE A 51 15.07 -11.99 0.76
CA PHE A 51 13.98 -11.07 0.40
C PHE A 51 12.87 -11.06 1.46
N LYS A 52 12.41 -12.23 1.91
CA LYS A 52 11.39 -12.34 2.97
C LYS A 52 11.87 -11.77 4.31
N LYS A 53 13.16 -11.92 4.64
CA LYS A 53 13.74 -11.31 5.85
C LYS A 53 13.74 -9.78 5.74
N GLY A 54 14.21 -9.22 4.63
CA GLY A 54 14.22 -7.78 4.40
C GLY A 54 12.82 -7.17 4.50
N LEU A 55 11.81 -7.80 3.86
CA LEU A 55 10.42 -7.34 3.96
C LEU A 55 9.88 -7.35 5.41
N LYS A 56 10.27 -8.35 6.21
CA LYS A 56 9.84 -8.44 7.62
C LYS A 56 10.50 -7.37 8.48
N GLU A 57 11.76 -7.06 8.22
CA GLU A 57 12.52 -6.03 8.93
C GLU A 57 11.95 -4.64 8.64
N THR A 58 11.73 -4.30 7.36
CA THR A 58 11.08 -3.03 6.97
C THR A 58 9.70 -2.88 7.60
N ARG A 59 8.88 -3.95 7.64
CA ARG A 59 7.58 -3.92 8.30
C ARG A 59 7.69 -3.64 9.79
N ASN A 60 8.63 -4.30 10.47
CA ASN A 60 8.87 -4.08 11.89
C ASN A 60 9.39 -2.67 12.20
N GLU A 61 10.22 -2.07 11.33
CA GLU A 61 10.67 -0.68 11.47
C GLU A 61 9.52 0.31 11.32
N VAL A 62 8.63 0.11 10.35
CA VAL A 62 7.44 0.94 10.16
C VAL A 62 6.48 0.82 11.35
N ASP A 63 6.25 -0.41 11.83
CA ASP A 63 5.41 -0.65 13.02
C ASP A 63 6.02 -0.04 14.29
N LYS A 64 7.36 -0.06 14.46
CA LYS A 64 8.04 0.61 15.58
C LYS A 64 8.01 2.13 15.47
N ALA A 65 8.29 2.69 14.30
CA ALA A 65 8.22 4.14 14.07
C ALA A 65 6.82 4.72 14.34
N THR A 66 5.78 3.90 14.20
CA THR A 66 4.40 4.27 14.53
C THR A 66 4.04 4.06 16.00
N LYS A 67 4.82 3.25 16.75
CA LYS A 67 4.54 2.84 18.13
C LYS A 67 5.43 3.52 19.18
N ASP A 68 6.52 4.16 18.77
CA ASP A 68 7.40 4.96 19.63
C ASP A 68 6.98 6.45 19.68
N GLU A 69 5.71 6.77 19.41
CA GLU A 69 5.12 8.02 19.92
C GLU A 69 4.83 7.80 21.42
N PRO A 70 5.44 8.54 22.34
CA PRO A 70 5.08 8.44 23.74
C PRO A 70 3.59 8.76 23.88
N GLU A 71 2.84 7.83 24.46
CA GLU A 71 1.52 8.05 25.06
C GLU A 71 1.69 9.03 26.25
N ASN A 72 2.04 10.26 25.93
CA ASN A 72 2.05 11.44 26.78
C ASN A 72 1.83 12.66 25.90
N SER A 73 0.87 12.57 24.98
CA SER A 73 0.20 13.76 24.50
C SER A 73 -0.97 14.00 25.44
N ASP A 74 -0.83 15.08 26.18
CA ASP A 74 -1.86 15.79 26.95
C ASP A 74 -2.97 16.23 25.98
N TYR A 75 -3.66 15.27 25.37
CA TYR A 75 -4.80 15.49 24.49
C TYR A 75 -5.97 15.83 25.40
N ARG A 76 -6.06 17.10 25.79
CA ARG A 76 -7.36 17.71 26.07
C ARG A 76 -8.11 17.70 24.73
N PRO A 77 -9.13 16.85 24.52
CA PRO A 77 -10.05 17.12 23.43
C PRO A 77 -10.51 18.57 23.58
N PRO A 78 -10.59 19.37 22.50
CA PRO A 78 -11.11 20.72 22.58
C PRO A 78 -12.47 20.66 23.27
N SER A 79 -12.49 21.03 24.55
CA SER A 79 -13.73 21.15 25.31
C SER A 79 -14.55 22.17 24.55
N GLN A 80 -15.60 21.66 23.91
CA GLN A 80 -16.83 22.35 23.53
C GLN A 80 -16.68 23.88 23.57
N ILE A 81 -16.58 24.49 22.38
CA ILE A 81 -16.75 25.94 22.21
C ILE A 81 -18.00 26.32 23.04
N PRO A 82 -17.86 27.12 24.12
CA PRO A 82 -19.01 27.51 24.91
C PRO A 82 -20.02 28.17 23.95
N PRO A 83 -21.31 27.80 23.96
CA PRO A 83 -22.31 28.37 23.06
C PRO A 83 -22.32 29.91 23.04
N SER A 84 -21.83 30.53 24.12
CA SER A 84 -21.65 31.96 24.30
C SER A 84 -20.67 32.63 23.31
N GLN A 85 -19.76 31.88 22.69
CA GLN A 85 -18.78 32.42 21.74
C GLN A 85 -19.32 32.50 20.30
N MET A 86 -20.33 31.69 19.95
CA MET A 86 -21.02 31.78 18.66
C MET A 86 -21.87 33.05 18.52
N SER A 87 -22.28 33.68 19.62
CA SER A 87 -23.13 34.88 19.61
C SER A 87 -22.38 36.19 19.40
N GLN A 88 -21.05 36.17 19.29
CA GLN A 88 -20.23 37.39 19.16
C GLN A 88 -19.48 37.50 17.82
N MET A 89 -19.77 36.63 16.84
CA MET A 89 -19.20 36.81 15.51
C MET A 89 -19.81 38.05 14.85
N PRO A 90 -19.00 39.03 14.40
CA PRO A 90 -19.52 40.15 13.62
C PRO A 90 -20.25 39.60 12.39
N PRO A 91 -21.40 40.17 12.00
CA PRO A 91 -22.11 39.73 10.81
C PRO A 91 -21.18 39.80 9.59
N ALA A 92 -21.18 38.73 8.80
CA ALA A 92 -20.28 38.59 7.65
C ALA A 92 -20.38 39.81 6.71
N PRO A 93 -19.24 40.30 6.18
CA PRO A 93 -19.23 41.40 5.22
C PRO A 93 -20.13 41.09 4.00
N ASN A 94 -20.99 42.05 3.64
CA ASN A 94 -21.98 41.90 2.58
C ASN A 94 -21.29 41.57 1.23
N PRO A 95 -21.65 40.46 0.55
CA PRO A 95 -21.02 40.02 -0.71
C PRO A 95 -21.03 41.05 -1.85
N ARG A 96 -21.84 42.11 -1.74
CA ARG A 96 -21.94 43.17 -2.75
C ARG A 96 -20.65 43.99 -2.91
N GLN A 97 -19.75 44.00 -1.93
CA GLN A 97 -18.48 44.75 -2.05
C GLN A 97 -17.40 44.01 -2.86
N ILE A 98 -17.50 42.69 -2.99
CA ILE A 98 -16.44 41.87 -3.59
C ILE A 98 -16.45 42.00 -5.13
N LYS A 99 -17.58 42.41 -5.73
CA LYS A 99 -17.75 42.42 -7.20
C LYS A 99 -17.17 43.65 -7.90
N GLN A 100 -16.76 44.69 -7.19
CA GLN A 100 -16.35 45.96 -7.80
C GLN A 100 -14.83 46.18 -7.85
N VAL A 101 -14.05 45.37 -7.11
CA VAL A 101 -12.58 45.53 -7.05
C VAL A 101 -11.86 44.80 -8.19
N SER A 102 -12.53 43.92 -8.95
CA SER A 102 -11.90 43.10 -10.00
C SER A 102 -11.72 43.78 -11.36
N SER A 103 -12.08 45.06 -11.51
CA SER A 103 -11.99 45.75 -12.81
C SER A 103 -11.24 47.08 -12.72
N THR A 104 -9.96 47.08 -12.29
CA THR A 104 -9.12 48.28 -12.45
C THR A 104 -7.63 47.92 -12.61
N ASN A 105 -7.17 48.12 -13.85
CA ASN A 105 -5.83 48.57 -14.24
C ASN A 105 -4.69 47.54 -14.29
N ILE A 106 -4.46 46.97 -15.49
CA ILE A 106 -3.16 46.41 -15.90
C ILE A 106 -2.50 47.36 -16.90
N ASN A 107 -1.93 48.45 -16.38
CA ASN A 107 -1.02 49.29 -17.13
C ASN A 107 0.42 48.72 -17.08
N THR A 108 1.04 48.70 -18.26
CA THR A 108 2.44 49.09 -18.48
C THR A 108 3.51 48.00 -18.45
N THR A 109 3.92 47.67 -19.70
CA THR A 109 5.31 47.64 -20.19
C THR A 109 6.15 46.41 -19.85
N THR A 110 6.24 45.54 -20.87
CA THR A 110 7.43 44.73 -21.13
C THR A 110 8.09 45.32 -22.39
N ASP A 111 8.91 46.36 -22.20
CA ASP A 111 10.13 46.57 -23.00
C ASP A 111 11.10 45.45 -22.55
N GLU A 112 11.89 44.76 -23.37
CA GLU A 112 12.53 45.06 -24.65
C GLU A 112 13.03 43.70 -25.25
N PRO A 113 13.22 43.59 -26.57
CA PRO A 113 13.88 42.45 -27.25
C PRO A 113 15.40 42.31 -27.00
#